data_AF-A0A1J4VZX8-F1
#
_entry.id   AF-A0A1J4VZX8-F1
#
_cell.length_a   1.000
_cell.length_b   1.000
_cell.length_c   1.000
_cell.angle_alpha   90.00
_cell.angle_beta   90.00
_cell.angle_gamma   90.00
#
_symmetry.space_group_name_H-M   'P 1'
#
loop_
_entity.id
_entity.type
_entity.pdbx_description
1 polymer ?
#
loop_
_entity_poly.entity_id
_entity_poly.type
_entity_poly.pdbx_seq_one_letter_code
_entity_poly.pdbx_strand_id
1 'polypeptide(L)'
;MKAQFFAVALLLSLIVMPLAAAQFNETISPEDKATFDQILEPVLRIYNLVKYAATFIAVIVLVLAGANYIMSGSDPKRREGAKNMVMYVLIGLAIIWAAPLVVEFIVG
;
A
#
# COMPACT_ATOMS: atom_id res chain seq x y z
N MET A 1 -2.31 41.60 22.04
CA MET A 1 -1.20 40.67 21.75
C MET A 1 -1.59 39.50 20.84
N LYS A 2 -2.73 38.80 21.06
CA LYS A 2 -3.11 37.62 20.23
C LYS A 2 -3.40 37.94 18.75
N ALA A 3 -4.03 39.08 18.46
CA ALA A 3 -4.37 39.48 17.08
C ALA A 3 -3.14 39.85 16.23
N GLN A 4 -2.12 40.47 16.84
CA GLN A 4 -0.87 40.81 16.16
C GLN A 4 -0.05 39.57 15.81
N PHE A 5 -0.08 38.55 16.68
CA PHE A 5 0.59 37.28 16.44
C PHE A 5 -0.04 36.52 15.25
N PHE A 6 -1.37 36.55 15.15
CA PHE A 6 -2.10 35.93 14.05
C PHE A 6 -1.84 36.64 12.70
N ALA A 7 -1.79 37.98 12.71
CA ALA A 7 -1.46 38.76 11.52
C ALA A 7 -0.03 38.50 11.03
N VAL A 8 0.94 38.39 11.93
CA VAL A 8 2.34 38.07 11.57
C VAL A 8 2.48 36.65 11.04
N ALA A 9 1.78 35.68 11.62
CA ALA A 9 1.76 34.30 11.12
C ALA A 9 1.17 34.20 9.70
N LEU A 10 0.14 34.99 9.40
CA LEU A 10 -0.50 35.03 8.08
C LEU A 10 0.37 35.73 7.02
N LEU A 11 1.16 36.72 7.44
CA LEU A 11 2.12 37.41 6.57
C LEU A 11 3.35 36.52 6.28
N LEU A 12 3.81 35.77 7.28
CA LEU A 12 4.87 34.77 7.11
C LEU A 12 4.43 33.64 6.17
N SER A 13 3.21 33.12 6.31
CA SER A 13 2.72 32.06 5.43
C SER A 13 2.59 32.51 3.96
N LEU A 14 2.23 33.78 3.72
CA LEU A 14 2.17 34.38 2.39
C LEU A 14 3.55 34.51 1.70
N ILE A 15 4.62 34.65 2.46
CA ILE A 15 5.99 34.73 1.94
C ILE A 15 6.57 33.32 1.72
N VAL A 16 6.23 32.37 2.58
CA VAL A 16 6.68 30.97 2.48
C VAL A 16 6.00 30.24 1.30
N MET A 17 4.73 30.53 1.00
CA MET A 17 4.02 29.89 -0.13
C MET A 17 4.69 30.05 -1.50
N PRO A 18 5.08 31.24 -1.97
CA PRO A 18 5.77 31.39 -3.26
C PRO A 18 7.19 30.80 -3.24
N LEU A 19 7.88 30.82 -2.10
CA LEU A 19 9.21 30.21 -1.96
C LEU A 19 9.13 28.68 -1.96
N ALA A 20 8.14 28.12 -1.27
CA ALA A 20 7.80 26.71 -1.31
C ALA A 20 7.37 26.29 -2.71
N ALA A 21 6.46 27.03 -3.36
CA ALA A 21 6.06 26.75 -4.74
C ALA A 21 7.24 26.82 -5.71
N ALA A 22 8.18 27.74 -5.53
CA ALA A 22 9.41 27.80 -6.33
C ALA A 22 10.33 26.59 -6.12
N GLN A 23 10.38 26.04 -4.91
CA GLN A 23 11.22 24.88 -4.55
C GLN A 23 10.56 23.52 -4.83
N PHE A 24 9.22 23.47 -4.88
CA PHE A 24 8.42 22.28 -5.20
C PHE A 24 8.01 22.18 -6.68
N ASN A 25 8.25 23.23 -7.49
CA ASN A 25 7.94 23.27 -8.92
C ASN A 25 9.16 22.95 -9.81
N GLU A 26 10.27 22.50 -9.23
CA GLU A 26 11.28 21.80 -10.02
C GLU A 26 10.72 20.43 -10.42
N THR A 27 10.43 20.27 -11.71
CA THR A 27 10.18 18.96 -12.30
C THR A 27 11.38 18.07 -11.99
N ILE A 28 11.14 16.94 -11.34
CA ILE A 28 12.14 15.89 -11.04
C ILE A 28 13.15 15.80 -12.19
N SER A 29 14.42 16.12 -11.93
CA SER A 29 15.46 16.09 -12.95
C SER A 29 15.48 14.70 -13.62
N PRO A 30 15.77 14.57 -14.92
CA PRO A 30 15.94 13.27 -15.56
C PRO A 30 16.92 12.35 -14.81
N GLU A 31 17.91 12.92 -14.12
CA GLU A 31 18.85 12.20 -13.26
C GLU A 31 18.20 11.65 -11.97
N ASP A 32 17.27 12.40 -11.37
CA ASP A 32 16.56 11.98 -10.17
C ASP A 32 15.58 10.84 -10.48
N LYS A 33 14.90 10.89 -11.65
CA LYS A 33 14.07 9.77 -12.13
C LYS A 33 14.90 8.51 -12.35
N ALA A 34 16.05 8.63 -13.00
CA ALA A 34 16.93 7.50 -13.24
C ALA A 34 17.44 6.87 -11.92
N THR A 35 17.74 7.70 -10.91
CA THR A 35 18.14 7.24 -9.58
C THR A 35 16.99 6.53 -8.86
N PHE A 36 15.78 7.06 -8.97
CA PHE A 36 14.58 6.46 -8.39
C PHE A 36 14.25 5.10 -9.04
N ASP A 37 14.33 4.99 -10.36
CA ASP A 37 14.12 3.74 -11.10
C ASP A 37 15.14 2.66 -10.71
N GLN A 38 16.41 3.04 -10.51
CA GLN A 38 17.45 2.12 -10.03
C GLN A 38 17.15 1.55 -8.63
N ILE A 39 16.47 2.30 -7.78
CA ILE A 39 16.06 1.84 -6.44
C ILE A 39 14.80 0.99 -6.53
N LEU A 40 13.85 1.34 -7.41
CA LEU A 40 12.59 0.63 -7.56
C LEU A 40 12.75 -0.73 -8.25
N GLU A 41 13.63 -0.87 -9.24
CA GLU A 41 13.75 -2.12 -10.01
C GLU A 41 14.03 -3.36 -9.12
N PRO A 42 15.02 -3.34 -8.20
CA PRO A 42 15.26 -4.46 -7.29
C PRO A 42 14.07 -4.74 -6.36
N VAL A 43 13.43 -3.67 -5.85
CA VAL A 43 12.28 -3.76 -4.94
C VAL A 43 11.09 -4.40 -5.65
N LEU A 44 10.78 -3.98 -6.88
CA LEU A 44 9.71 -4.53 -7.70
C LEU A 44 9.98 -5.98 -8.07
N ARG A 45 11.24 -6.36 -8.29
CA ARG A 45 11.62 -7.76 -8.54
C ARG A 45 11.32 -8.65 -7.33
N ILE A 46 11.70 -8.21 -6.13
CA ILE A 46 11.40 -8.93 -4.88
C ILE A 46 9.88 -8.97 -4.63
N TYR A 47 9.20 -7.84 -4.79
CA TYR A 47 7.75 -7.75 -4.66
C TYR A 47 7.04 -8.73 -5.60
N ASN A 48 7.42 -8.80 -6.88
CA ASN A 48 6.80 -9.72 -7.82
C ASN A 48 7.04 -11.19 -7.43
N LEU A 49 8.24 -11.53 -6.97
CA LEU A 49 8.52 -12.88 -6.46
C LEU A 49 7.61 -13.23 -5.27
N VAL A 50 7.50 -12.32 -4.29
CA VAL A 50 6.62 -12.50 -3.13
C VAL A 50 5.16 -12.58 -3.55
N LYS A 51 4.70 -11.72 -4.47
CA LYS A 51 3.33 -11.72 -5.00
C LYS A 51 2.95 -13.06 -5.58
N TYR A 52 3.77 -13.62 -6.47
CA TYR A 52 3.47 -14.89 -7.11
C TYR A 52 3.57 -16.07 -6.13
N ALA A 53 4.58 -16.07 -5.24
CA ALA A 53 4.70 -17.09 -4.20
C ALA A 53 3.50 -17.07 -3.23
N ALA A 54 3.10 -15.88 -2.75
CA ALA A 54 1.95 -15.72 -1.87
C ALA A 54 0.64 -16.11 -2.57
N THR A 55 0.49 -15.79 -3.86
CA THR A 55 -0.68 -16.21 -4.65
C THR A 55 -0.75 -17.73 -4.77
N PHE A 56 0.38 -18.41 -4.99
CA PHE A 56 0.43 -19.86 -5.02
C PHE A 56 0.07 -20.49 -3.65
N ILE A 57 0.65 -19.98 -2.57
CA ILE A 57 0.35 -20.43 -1.20
C ILE A 57 -1.13 -20.21 -0.88
N ALA A 58 -1.70 -19.07 -1.27
CA ALA A 58 -3.10 -18.74 -1.05
C ALA A 58 -4.05 -19.78 -1.65
N VAL A 59 -3.75 -20.30 -2.85
CA VAL A 59 -4.55 -21.37 -3.47
C VAL A 59 -4.55 -22.63 -2.59
N ILE A 60 -3.39 -23.05 -2.08
CA ILE A 60 -3.28 -24.21 -1.20
C ILE A 60 -4.08 -23.98 0.09
N VAL A 61 -3.93 -22.80 0.70
CA VAL A 61 -4.63 -22.44 1.93
C VAL A 61 -6.15 -22.41 1.71
N LEU A 62 -6.63 -21.91 0.57
CA LEU A 62 -8.06 -21.94 0.22
C LEU A 62 -8.59 -23.37 0.09
N VAL A 63 -7.83 -24.28 -0.51
CA VAL A 63 -8.21 -25.69 -0.58
C VAL A 63 -8.31 -26.29 0.82
N LEU A 64 -7.33 -26.03 1.69
CA LEU A 64 -7.36 -26.49 3.08
C LEU A 64 -8.53 -25.91 3.87
N ALA A 65 -8.84 -24.63 3.67
CA ALA A 65 -9.97 -23.97 4.30
C ALA A 65 -11.30 -24.56 3.81
N GLY A 66 -11.44 -24.81 2.51
CA GLY A 66 -12.61 -25.47 1.92
C GLY A 66 -12.80 -26.89 2.43
N ALA A 67 -11.73 -27.67 2.50
CA ALA A 67 -11.76 -29.02 3.08
C ALA A 67 -12.20 -28.98 4.55
N ASN A 68 -11.62 -28.08 5.36
CA ASN A 68 -12.02 -27.88 6.76
C ASN A 68 -13.48 -27.44 6.90
N TYR A 69 -13.98 -26.63 5.96
CA TYR A 69 -15.38 -26.23 5.95
C TYR A 69 -16.31 -27.43 5.70
N ILE A 70 -16.01 -28.29 4.73
CA ILE A 70 -16.83 -29.48 4.44
C ILE A 70 -16.76 -30.49 5.59
N MET A 71 -15.57 -30.72 6.14
CA MET A 71 -15.34 -31.68 7.24
C MET A 71 -15.88 -31.22 8.59
N SER A 72 -16.25 -29.95 8.74
CA SER A 72 -16.73 -29.39 10.01
C SER A 72 -18.05 -30.00 10.49
N GLY A 73 -18.83 -30.66 9.61
CA GLY A 73 -20.07 -31.33 10.02
C GLY A 73 -21.02 -30.35 10.71
N SER A 74 -21.57 -30.73 11.87
CA SER A 74 -22.48 -29.88 12.67
C SER A 74 -21.77 -28.96 13.67
N ASP A 75 -20.43 -28.86 13.65
CA ASP A 75 -19.68 -27.98 14.55
C ASP A 75 -19.61 -26.55 14.00
N PRO A 76 -20.37 -25.59 14.58
CA PRO A 76 -20.41 -24.23 14.09
C PRO A 76 -19.08 -23.49 14.27
N LYS A 77 -18.32 -23.80 15.33
CA LYS A 77 -17.03 -23.15 15.61
C LYS A 77 -15.99 -23.51 14.55
N ARG A 78 -15.98 -24.78 14.12
CA ARG A 78 -15.10 -25.23 13.03
C ARG A 78 -15.49 -24.63 11.68
N ARG A 79 -16.79 -24.49 11.39
CA ARG A 79 -17.27 -23.79 10.18
C ARG A 79 -16.82 -22.34 10.14
N GLU A 80 -16.96 -21.64 11.26
CA GLU A 80 -16.58 -20.23 11.37
C GLU A 80 -15.06 -20.06 11.21
N GLY A 81 -14.25 -20.92 11.83
CA GLY A 81 -12.80 -20.92 11.64
C GLY A 81 -12.38 -21.06 10.17
N ALA A 82 -13.02 -21.98 9.43
CA ALA A 82 -12.75 -22.15 8.01
C ALA A 82 -13.16 -20.93 7.17
N LYS A 83 -14.28 -20.28 7.48
CA LYS A 83 -14.70 -19.03 6.82
C LYS A 83 -13.72 -17.89 7.09
N ASN A 84 -13.27 -17.75 8.33
CA ASN A 84 -12.29 -16.72 8.70
C ASN A 84 -10.95 -16.95 8.00
N MET A 85 -10.52 -18.20 7.87
CA MET A 85 -9.33 -18.57 7.11
C MET A 85 -9.44 -18.13 5.63
N VAL A 86 -10.59 -18.40 4.98
CA VAL A 86 -10.86 -17.88 3.62
C VAL A 86 -10.78 -16.35 3.60
N MET A 87 -11.43 -15.68 4.54
CA MET A 87 -11.47 -14.22 4.61
C MET A 87 -10.07 -13.61 4.71
N TYR A 88 -9.21 -14.15 5.57
CA TYR A 88 -7.83 -13.67 5.72
C TYR A 88 -7.00 -13.86 4.45
N VAL A 89 -7.18 -14.98 3.73
CA VAL A 89 -6.51 -15.19 2.44
C VAL A 89 -6.98 -14.16 1.41
N LEU A 90 -8.28 -13.91 1.33
CA LEU A 90 -8.83 -12.93 0.39
C LEU A 90 -8.36 -11.51 0.68
N ILE A 91 -8.34 -11.09 1.95
CA ILE A 91 -7.84 -9.77 2.36
C ILE A 91 -6.34 -9.65 2.03
N GLY A 92 -5.54 -10.67 2.36
CA GLY A 92 -4.10 -10.67 2.05
C GLY A 92 -3.83 -10.55 0.55
N LEU A 93 -4.55 -11.32 -0.27
CA LEU A 93 -4.45 -11.22 -1.72
C LEU A 93 -4.88 -9.84 -2.23
N ALA A 94 -6.00 -9.30 -1.75
CA ALA A 94 -6.46 -7.97 -2.15
C ALA A 94 -5.40 -6.90 -1.89
N ILE A 95 -4.75 -6.92 -0.72
CA ILE A 95 -3.68 -5.97 -0.37
C ILE A 95 -2.48 -6.12 -1.31
N ILE A 96 -1.99 -7.35 -1.51
CA ILE A 96 -0.82 -7.62 -2.36
C ILE A 96 -1.07 -7.13 -3.78
N TRP A 97 -2.26 -7.38 -4.32
CA TRP A 97 -2.62 -7.01 -5.70
C TRP A 97 -2.95 -5.52 -5.84
N ALA A 98 -3.39 -4.85 -4.77
CA ALA A 98 -3.62 -3.40 -4.76
C ALA A 98 -2.32 -2.59 -4.58
N ALA A 99 -1.22 -3.20 -4.09
CA ALA A 99 0.02 -2.48 -3.82
C ALA A 99 0.58 -1.65 -5.01
N PRO A 100 0.60 -2.15 -6.27
CA PRO A 100 1.11 -1.38 -7.40
C PRO A 100 0.29 -0.13 -7.68
N LEU A 101 -1.04 -0.19 -7.46
CA LEU A 101 -1.93 0.96 -7.66
C LEU A 101 -1.57 2.10 -6.69
N VAL A 102 -1.20 1.77 -5.46
CA VAL A 102 -0.77 2.76 -4.46
C VAL A 102 0.59 3.34 -4.81
N VAL A 103 1.54 2.52 -5.27
CA VAL A 103 2.86 2.99 -5.70
C VAL A 103 2.73 3.93 -6.90
N GLU A 104 1.95 3.55 -7.90
CA GLU A 104 1.69 4.38 -9.08
C GLU A 104 1.01 5.70 -8.72
N PHE A 105 0.06 5.69 -7.77
CA PHE A 105 -0.59 6.91 -7.29
C PHE A 105 0.36 7.88 -6.58
N ILE A 106 1.42 7.38 -5.93
CA ILE A 106 2.41 8.22 -5.24
C ILE A 106 3.48 8.75 -6.22
N VAL A 107 3.82 7.96 -7.24
CA VAL A 107 4.92 8.26 -8.17
C VAL A 107 4.45 9.01 -9.42
N GLY A 108 3.20 8.79 -9.85
CA GLY A 108 2.56 9.48 -10.97
C GLY A 108 2.03 10.86 -10.61
#